data_AF-A0A7J5YUN0-F1
#
_entry.id   AF-A0A7J5YUN0-F1
#
_cell.length_a   1.000
_cell.length_b   1.000
_cell.length_c   1.000
_cell.angle_alpha   90.00
_cell.angle_beta   90.00
_cell.angle_gamma   90.00
#
_symmetry.space_group_name_H-M   'P 1'
#
loop_
_entity.id
_entity.type
_entity.pdbx_description
1 polymer ?
#
loop_
_entity_poly.entity_id
_entity_poly.type
_entity_poly.pdbx_seq_one_letter_code
_entity_poly.pdbx_strand_id
1 'polypeptide(L)'
;MDVSSVTERSLESDQRKMEALFDHPLYNMPGPPVPEEDRLLKVKPRVHSSDKSSQMWVSASEEDNEDVRWNSSSDSHPPWLRFHLGISRWQLFAHRDQNMAALTQQIATQRVERDEETNYNLYYFSDFERHNAEIAAFHLDRVLGFRRVPPVVGRLVDVVEEIKDVTTDRKLARTFFTSPVGSVCFYGQCSYYCSTEHAVCGRPRLMEASLGVMLPDLSLAPRRTWRSPWRRSYSRSKRAKWETDPDYCSSVKKTPPYNKGTRLLDFMDMVILDFLMST
;
A
#
# COMPACT_ATOMS: atom_id res chain seq x y z
N MET A 1 30.37 -13.71 24.47
CA MET A 1 29.00 -14.23 24.23
C MET A 1 28.55 -13.64 22.91
N ASP A 2 28.22 -14.50 21.95
CA ASP A 2 28.16 -14.20 20.52
C ASP A 2 26.87 -13.43 20.17
N VAL A 3 26.98 -12.20 19.67
CA VAL A 3 25.86 -11.29 19.34
C VAL A 3 24.89 -11.96 18.36
N SER A 4 25.43 -12.76 17.44
CA SER A 4 24.73 -13.58 16.45
C SER A 4 23.69 -14.53 17.08
N SER A 5 24.05 -15.15 18.21
CA SER A 5 23.19 -16.12 18.91
C SER A 5 22.05 -15.46 19.69
N VAL A 6 22.21 -14.19 20.08
CA VAL A 6 21.19 -13.41 20.80
C VAL A 6 20.14 -12.88 19.81
N THR A 7 20.56 -12.44 18.63
CA THR A 7 19.66 -12.01 17.55
C THR A 7 18.80 -13.16 17.02
N GLU A 8 19.36 -14.36 16.84
CA GLU A 8 18.60 -15.53 16.37
C GLU A 8 17.54 -15.98 17.39
N ARG A 9 17.89 -16.06 18.68
CA ARG A 9 16.92 -16.39 19.74
C ARG A 9 15.80 -15.35 19.88
N SER A 10 16.11 -14.07 19.63
CA SER A 10 15.10 -13.00 19.63
C SER A 10 14.12 -13.17 18.46
N LEU A 11 14.64 -13.48 17.27
CA LEU A 11 13.81 -13.70 16.06
C LEU A 11 12.89 -14.91 16.22
N GLU A 12 13.39 -16.03 16.77
CA GLU A 12 12.55 -17.20 17.06
C GLU A 12 11.45 -16.90 18.08
N SER A 13 11.76 -16.11 19.11
CA SER A 13 10.78 -15.68 20.11
C SER A 13 9.68 -14.81 19.49
N ASP A 14 10.07 -13.86 18.64
CA ASP A 14 9.13 -12.97 17.97
C ASP A 14 8.25 -13.71 16.94
N GLN A 15 8.83 -14.68 16.20
CA GLN A 15 8.05 -15.55 15.32
C GLN A 15 7.00 -16.35 16.10
N ARG A 16 7.34 -16.93 17.25
CA ARG A 16 6.38 -17.66 18.09
C ARG A 16 5.25 -16.78 18.61
N LYS A 17 5.53 -15.51 18.95
CA LYS A 17 4.48 -14.55 19.34
C LYS A 17 3.52 -14.27 18.18
N MET A 18 4.05 -14.12 16.97
CA MET A 18 3.24 -13.89 15.77
C MET A 18 2.37 -15.11 15.43
N GLU A 19 2.92 -16.32 15.55
CA GLU A 19 2.16 -17.57 15.40
C GLU A 19 1.05 -17.65 16.46
N ALA A 20 1.37 -17.41 17.73
CA ALA A 20 0.39 -17.41 18.82
C ALA A 20 -0.72 -16.36 18.65
N LEU A 21 -0.40 -15.18 18.11
CA LEU A 21 -1.38 -14.14 17.80
C LEU A 21 -2.38 -14.63 16.75
N PHE A 22 -1.90 -15.19 15.64
CA PHE A 22 -2.77 -15.64 14.56
C PHE A 22 -3.49 -16.97 14.84
N ASP A 23 -3.02 -17.75 15.81
CA ASP A 23 -3.74 -18.91 16.33
C ASP A 23 -4.76 -18.54 17.43
N HIS A 24 -4.73 -17.31 17.94
CA HIS A 24 -5.66 -16.87 18.97
C HIS A 24 -7.11 -16.90 18.47
N PRO A 25 -8.11 -17.29 19.30
CA PRO A 25 -9.51 -17.39 18.88
C PRO A 25 -10.10 -16.11 18.29
N LEU A 26 -9.64 -14.94 18.75
CA LEU A 26 -10.09 -13.64 18.21
C LEU A 26 -9.72 -13.44 16.73
N TYR A 27 -8.63 -14.03 16.26
CA TYR A 27 -8.22 -13.96 14.84
C TYR A 27 -8.90 -15.03 13.98
N ASN A 28 -9.43 -16.08 14.62
CA ASN A 28 -10.09 -17.20 13.95
C ASN A 28 -11.62 -17.21 14.18
N MET A 29 -12.20 -16.06 14.55
CA MET A 29 -13.65 -15.94 14.66
C MET A 29 -14.31 -16.19 13.29
N PRO A 30 -15.30 -17.10 13.19
CA PRO A 30 -15.96 -17.38 11.93
C PRO A 30 -16.73 -16.14 11.44
N GLY A 31 -16.26 -15.55 10.35
CA GLY A 31 -16.99 -14.51 9.64
C GLY A 31 -18.10 -15.09 8.76
N PRO A 32 -19.11 -14.29 8.36
CA PRO A 32 -20.09 -14.73 7.39
C PRO A 32 -19.38 -15.07 6.06
N PRO A 33 -19.83 -16.12 5.34
CA PRO A 33 -19.29 -16.43 4.02
C PRO A 33 -19.50 -15.22 3.10
N VAL A 34 -18.47 -14.85 2.34
CA VAL A 34 -18.54 -13.70 1.41
C VAL A 34 -19.43 -14.08 0.22
N PRO A 35 -20.61 -13.46 0.08
CA PRO A 35 -21.47 -13.72 -1.07
C PRO A 35 -20.82 -13.27 -2.38
N GLU A 36 -21.28 -13.81 -3.51
CA GLU A 36 -20.67 -13.48 -4.81
C GLU A 36 -20.90 -12.00 -5.18
N GLU A 37 -22.03 -11.42 -4.79
CA GLU A 37 -22.36 -9.99 -4.94
C GLU A 37 -21.46 -9.05 -4.13
N ASP A 38 -20.78 -9.57 -3.10
CA ASP A 38 -19.85 -8.82 -2.28
C ASP A 38 -18.41 -8.89 -2.79
N ARG A 39 -18.16 -9.65 -3.88
CA ARG A 39 -16.86 -9.65 -4.57
C ARG A 39 -16.77 -8.46 -5.51
N LEU A 40 -15.63 -7.78 -5.49
CA LEU A 40 -15.42 -6.58 -6.30
C LEU A 40 -15.38 -6.92 -7.80
N LEU A 41 -14.65 -7.98 -8.15
CA LEU A 41 -14.48 -8.44 -9.52
C LEU A 41 -15.03 -9.85 -9.67
N LYS A 42 -15.63 -10.13 -10.83
CA LYS A 42 -16.20 -11.42 -11.19
C LYS A 42 -15.60 -11.92 -12.48
N VAL A 43 -15.18 -13.18 -12.50
CA VAL A 43 -14.71 -13.84 -13.73
C VAL A 43 -15.96 -14.26 -14.51
N LYS A 44 -16.11 -13.75 -15.73
CA LYS A 44 -17.18 -14.21 -16.63
C LYS A 44 -16.76 -15.52 -17.30
N PRO A 45 -17.48 -16.64 -17.07
CA PRO A 45 -17.26 -17.85 -17.86
C PRO A 45 -17.63 -17.57 -19.33
N ARG A 46 -16.90 -18.16 -20.28
CA ARG A 46 -17.22 -18.03 -21.71
C ARG A 46 -18.58 -18.68 -21.99
N VAL A 47 -19.62 -17.87 -22.16
CA VAL A 47 -20.82 -18.23 -22.91
C VAL A 47 -20.85 -17.36 -24.18
N HIS A 48 -21.23 -17.97 -25.30
CA HIS A 48 -21.06 -17.49 -26.68
C HIS A 48 -21.22 -15.98 -26.92
N SER A 49 -20.18 -15.41 -27.55
CA SER A 49 -20.12 -14.24 -28.44
C SER A 49 -21.18 -13.14 -28.32
N SER A 50 -20.78 -11.97 -27.85
CA SER A 50 -20.52 -10.78 -28.70
C SER A 50 -20.42 -9.56 -27.80
N ASP A 51 -19.19 -9.10 -27.59
CA ASP A 51 -18.87 -7.67 -27.48
C ASP A 51 -17.36 -7.59 -27.27
N LYS A 52 -16.65 -7.17 -28.32
CA LYS A 52 -15.26 -6.75 -28.18
C LYS A 52 -15.30 -5.46 -27.34
N SER A 53 -15.24 -5.60 -26.02
CA SER A 53 -14.91 -4.48 -25.14
C SER A 53 -13.44 -4.16 -25.37
N SER A 54 -13.21 -3.06 -26.08
CA SER A 54 -11.92 -2.55 -26.51
C SER A 54 -11.12 -1.95 -25.36
N GLN A 55 -10.81 -2.70 -24.30
CA GLN A 55 -9.89 -2.25 -23.25
C GLN A 55 -9.08 -3.44 -22.74
N MET A 56 -8.07 -3.80 -23.53
CA MET A 56 -7.07 -4.79 -23.19
C MET A 56 -5.81 -4.03 -22.79
N TRP A 57 -5.25 -4.35 -21.61
CA TRP A 57 -3.99 -3.79 -21.14
C TRP A 57 -2.89 -4.17 -22.14
N VAL A 58 -2.26 -3.17 -22.76
CA VAL A 58 -1.08 -3.37 -23.61
C VAL A 58 0.11 -2.88 -22.80
N SER A 59 1.00 -3.79 -22.40
CA SER A 59 2.32 -3.43 -21.90
C SER A 59 3.09 -2.71 -23.02
N ALA A 60 3.86 -1.68 -22.68
CA ALA A 60 4.64 -0.92 -23.66
C ALA A 60 5.84 -1.69 -24.26
N SER A 61 6.01 -2.96 -23.93
CA SER A 61 7.01 -3.87 -24.51
C SER A 61 6.35 -4.76 -25.57
N GLU A 62 6.79 -4.63 -26.82
CA GLU A 62 6.36 -5.44 -27.97
C GLU A 62 7.02 -6.84 -28.00
N GLU A 63 7.73 -7.26 -26.95
CA GLU A 63 8.37 -8.57 -26.91
C GLU A 63 7.62 -9.52 -25.94
N ASP A 64 6.98 -10.53 -26.54
CA ASP A 64 6.58 -11.82 -25.95
C ASP A 64 5.46 -11.86 -24.91
N ASN A 65 4.34 -11.17 -25.17
CA ASN A 65 3.07 -11.57 -24.54
C ASN A 65 2.46 -12.75 -25.29
N GLU A 66 2.79 -13.98 -24.89
CA GLU A 66 1.89 -15.10 -25.14
C GLU A 66 0.49 -14.71 -24.60
N ASP A 67 -0.57 -14.89 -25.39
CA ASP A 67 -1.95 -14.63 -24.98
C ASP A 67 -2.33 -15.55 -23.80
N VAL A 68 -1.91 -15.20 -22.58
CA VAL A 68 -2.09 -16.04 -21.40
C VAL A 68 -3.59 -16.13 -21.10
N ARG A 69 -4.10 -17.37 -21.16
CA ARG A 69 -5.52 -17.68 -21.07
C ARG A 69 -6.00 -17.62 -19.62
N TRP A 70 -6.22 -16.41 -19.09
CA TRP A 70 -6.68 -16.16 -17.72
C TRP A 70 -8.12 -16.64 -17.38
N ASN A 71 -8.80 -17.37 -18.27
CA ASN A 71 -10.18 -17.83 -18.06
C ASN A 71 -10.29 -19.36 -17.97
N SER A 72 -9.18 -20.06 -17.76
CA SER A 72 -9.10 -21.53 -17.73
C SER A 72 -9.11 -22.11 -16.31
N SER A 73 -8.29 -21.57 -15.38
CA SER A 73 -8.20 -22.02 -13.99
C SER A 73 -7.74 -20.89 -13.06
N SER A 74 -8.33 -20.80 -11.86
CA SER A 74 -7.93 -19.83 -10.82
C SER A 74 -6.51 -20.04 -10.32
N ASP A 75 -5.99 -21.27 -10.41
CA ASP A 75 -4.64 -21.61 -9.95
C ASP A 75 -3.54 -21.20 -10.93
N SER A 76 -3.93 -20.88 -12.16
CA SER A 76 -3.03 -20.40 -13.22
C SER A 76 -2.82 -18.88 -13.18
N HIS A 77 -3.60 -18.15 -12.38
CA HIS A 77 -3.54 -16.69 -12.29
C HIS A 77 -2.28 -16.23 -11.54
N PRO A 78 -1.63 -15.14 -11.99
CA PRO A 78 -0.52 -14.55 -11.28
C PRO A 78 -0.99 -14.02 -9.93
N PRO A 79 -0.09 -13.92 -8.93
CA PRO A 79 -0.48 -13.52 -7.58
C PRO A 79 -1.24 -12.20 -7.51
N TRP A 80 -0.87 -11.20 -8.32
CA TRP A 80 -1.58 -9.91 -8.34
C TRP A 80 -3.04 -10.03 -8.80
N LEU A 81 -3.33 -10.90 -9.77
CA LEU A 81 -4.69 -11.10 -10.29
C LEU A 81 -5.54 -11.84 -9.27
N ARG A 82 -4.96 -12.86 -8.61
CA ARG A 82 -5.62 -13.57 -7.50
C ARG A 82 -5.96 -12.62 -6.36
N PHE A 83 -5.08 -11.65 -6.06
CA PHE A 83 -5.37 -10.59 -5.10
C PHE A 83 -6.56 -9.74 -5.53
N HIS A 84 -6.57 -9.25 -6.78
CA HIS A 84 -7.70 -8.44 -7.30
C HIS A 84 -9.04 -9.18 -7.24
N LEU A 85 -9.04 -10.47 -7.58
CA LEU A 85 -10.23 -11.34 -7.53
C LEU A 85 -10.65 -11.70 -6.10
N GLY A 86 -9.73 -11.59 -5.12
CA GLY A 86 -9.99 -11.83 -3.70
C GLY A 86 -10.61 -10.65 -2.96
N ILE A 87 -10.59 -9.44 -3.55
CA ILE A 87 -11.13 -8.23 -2.91
C ILE A 87 -12.65 -8.36 -2.72
N SER A 88 -13.10 -8.09 -1.50
CA SER A 88 -14.50 -8.16 -1.11
C SER A 88 -14.98 -6.86 -0.47
N ARG A 89 -16.30 -6.76 -0.22
CA ARG A 89 -16.92 -5.65 0.52
C ARG A 89 -16.24 -5.38 1.88
N TRP A 90 -15.75 -6.41 2.55
CA TRP A 90 -15.35 -6.36 3.96
C TRP A 90 -13.84 -6.27 4.18
N GLN A 91 -13.04 -6.74 3.23
CA GLN A 91 -11.58 -6.83 3.35
C GLN A 91 -10.91 -6.88 1.97
N LEU A 92 -9.69 -6.34 1.89
CA LEU A 92 -8.85 -6.40 0.68
C LEU A 92 -8.26 -7.79 0.44
N PHE A 93 -7.94 -8.51 1.50
CA PHE A 93 -7.39 -9.87 1.45
C PHE A 93 -7.90 -10.69 2.63
N ALA A 94 -7.85 -12.01 2.52
CA ALA A 94 -8.31 -12.91 3.58
C ALA A 94 -7.28 -13.01 4.72
N HIS A 95 -7.74 -13.31 5.93
CA HIS A 95 -6.84 -13.53 7.08
C HIS A 95 -5.82 -14.64 6.82
N ARG A 96 -6.26 -15.79 6.27
CA ARG A 96 -5.42 -16.92 5.84
C ARG A 96 -5.37 -17.00 4.31
N ASP A 97 -4.79 -15.99 3.68
CA ASP A 97 -4.65 -15.95 2.23
C ASP A 97 -3.38 -16.70 1.75
N GLN A 98 -3.59 -17.80 1.03
CA GLN A 98 -2.50 -18.60 0.43
C GLN A 98 -1.73 -17.84 -0.65
N ASN A 99 -2.35 -16.83 -1.25
CA ASN A 99 -1.74 -16.00 -2.29
C ASN A 99 -0.77 -14.96 -1.72
N MET A 100 -0.88 -14.60 -0.44
CA MET A 100 -0.15 -13.47 0.15
C MET A 100 1.37 -13.68 0.11
N ALA A 101 1.85 -14.89 0.41
CA ALA A 101 3.28 -15.19 0.39
C ALA A 101 3.86 -15.01 -1.03
N ALA A 102 3.23 -15.62 -2.02
CA ALA A 102 3.64 -15.50 -3.42
C ALA A 102 3.55 -14.05 -3.92
N LEU A 103 2.50 -13.32 -3.54
CA LEU A 103 2.32 -11.92 -3.89
C LEU A 103 3.42 -11.04 -3.32
N THR A 104 3.71 -11.15 -2.02
CA THR A 104 4.78 -10.37 -1.39
C THR A 104 6.16 -10.76 -1.91
N GLN A 105 6.41 -12.05 -2.17
CA GLN A 105 7.67 -12.51 -2.73
C GLN A 105 7.89 -12.00 -4.15
N GLN A 106 6.83 -11.84 -4.95
CA GLN A 106 6.92 -11.27 -6.30
C GLN A 106 7.49 -9.84 -6.29
N ILE A 107 7.30 -9.09 -5.20
CA ILE A 107 7.71 -7.69 -5.10
C ILE A 107 8.85 -7.45 -4.09
N ALA A 108 9.22 -8.43 -3.25
CA ALA A 108 10.18 -8.26 -2.16
C ALA A 108 11.57 -8.75 -2.54
N THR A 109 12.62 -8.05 -2.07
CA THR A 109 14.00 -8.59 -2.15
C THR A 109 14.91 -8.36 -0.94
N GLN A 110 14.61 -7.52 0.07
CA GLN A 110 15.55 -7.32 1.21
C GLN A 110 15.00 -6.52 2.42
N ARG A 111 15.82 -6.40 3.49
CA ARG A 111 15.56 -5.70 4.77
C ARG A 111 16.27 -4.32 4.82
N VAL A 112 15.82 -3.46 5.74
CA VAL A 112 15.94 -1.99 5.75
C VAL A 112 16.43 -1.44 7.11
N GLU A 113 17.33 -0.44 7.13
CA GLU A 113 17.88 0.27 8.32
C GLU A 113 17.22 1.67 8.55
N ARG A 114 17.24 2.22 9.78
CA ARG A 114 16.10 3.03 10.31
C ARG A 114 16.38 4.22 11.29
N ASP A 115 17.39 5.06 11.06
CA ASP A 115 17.85 5.97 12.13
C ASP A 115 17.51 7.47 11.98
N GLU A 116 16.51 7.85 11.18
CA GLU A 116 16.11 9.27 11.02
C GLU A 116 14.68 9.56 11.51
N GLU A 117 14.56 10.55 12.40
CA GLU A 117 13.28 11.07 12.91
C GLU A 117 12.86 12.37 12.21
N THR A 118 11.56 12.64 12.17
CA THR A 118 11.02 13.90 11.65
C THR A 118 11.32 15.05 12.61
N ASN A 119 11.75 16.19 12.06
CA ASN A 119 12.03 17.38 12.86
C ASN A 119 10.74 17.94 13.46
N TYR A 120 10.69 18.04 14.80
CA TYR A 120 9.53 18.51 15.57
C TYR A 120 9.05 19.93 15.23
N ASN A 121 9.88 20.75 14.56
CA ASN A 121 9.50 22.09 14.12
C ASN A 121 8.75 22.10 12.78
N LEU A 122 8.72 20.99 12.05
CA LEU A 122 8.00 20.89 10.79
C LEU A 122 6.49 20.76 11.05
N TYR A 123 5.69 21.41 10.21
CA TYR A 123 4.25 21.14 10.18
C TYR A 123 4.01 19.78 9.53
N TYR A 124 2.93 19.11 9.93
CA TYR A 124 2.50 17.80 9.38
C TYR A 124 2.39 17.75 7.84
N PHE A 125 2.13 18.87 7.17
CA PHE A 125 2.06 18.93 5.69
C PHE A 125 3.44 19.15 5.01
N SER A 126 4.51 19.21 5.80
CA SER A 126 5.90 19.32 5.38
C SER A 126 6.72 18.13 5.88
N ASP A 127 6.05 17.07 6.33
CA ASP A 127 6.71 15.82 6.67
C ASP A 127 7.09 15.06 5.40
N PHE A 128 8.09 14.19 5.51
CA PHE A 128 8.53 13.33 4.42
C PHE A 128 7.67 12.08 4.34
N GLU A 129 7.24 11.71 3.14
CA GLU A 129 6.69 10.39 2.89
C GLU A 129 7.84 9.38 2.85
N ARG A 130 7.85 8.44 3.81
CA ARG A 130 8.90 7.42 3.96
C ARG A 130 8.37 6.06 3.55
N HIS A 131 9.14 5.32 2.76
CA HIS A 131 8.82 3.94 2.36
C HIS A 131 8.62 3.00 3.56
N ASN A 132 9.32 3.26 4.67
CA ASN A 132 9.15 2.54 5.93
C ASN A 132 7.73 2.61 6.47
N ALA A 133 7.08 3.77 6.37
CA ALA A 133 5.71 3.96 6.86
C ALA A 133 4.74 3.07 6.07
N GLU A 134 4.89 3.00 4.75
CA GLU A 134 4.04 2.15 3.89
C GLU A 134 4.16 0.66 4.23
N ILE A 135 5.39 0.16 4.40
CA ILE A 135 5.64 -1.23 4.79
C ILE A 135 5.05 -1.51 6.18
N ALA A 136 5.31 -0.62 7.15
CA ALA A 136 4.81 -0.76 8.50
C ALA A 136 3.27 -0.69 8.56
N ALA A 137 2.65 0.19 7.77
CA ALA A 137 1.20 0.34 7.67
C ALA A 137 0.53 -0.98 7.30
N PHE A 138 1.04 -1.63 6.25
CA PHE A 138 0.52 -2.92 5.80
C PHE A 138 0.60 -3.98 6.90
N HIS A 139 1.76 -4.10 7.55
CA HIS A 139 1.94 -5.08 8.61
C HIS A 139 1.09 -4.78 9.85
N LEU A 140 0.98 -3.50 10.24
CA LEU A 140 0.18 -3.08 11.39
C LEU A 140 -1.32 -3.26 11.12
N ASP A 141 -1.82 -2.88 9.96
CA ASP A 141 -3.20 -3.14 9.51
C ASP A 141 -3.53 -4.63 9.55
N ARG A 142 -2.60 -5.48 9.12
CA ARG A 142 -2.74 -6.94 9.19
C ARG A 142 -2.74 -7.46 10.62
N VAL A 143 -1.85 -6.96 11.48
CA VAL A 143 -1.78 -7.33 12.91
C VAL A 143 -3.04 -6.90 13.64
N LEU A 144 -3.58 -5.71 13.38
CA LEU A 144 -4.83 -5.25 13.97
C LEU A 144 -6.07 -5.98 13.42
N GLY A 145 -5.91 -6.75 12.34
CA GLY A 145 -6.99 -7.51 11.72
C GLY A 145 -7.94 -6.66 10.87
N PHE A 146 -7.52 -5.45 10.48
CA PHE A 146 -8.32 -4.54 9.65
C PHE A 146 -8.36 -4.98 8.17
N ARG A 147 -7.20 -5.33 7.59
CA ARG A 147 -7.06 -5.83 6.20
C ARG A 147 -7.57 -4.82 5.17
N ARG A 148 -7.21 -3.55 5.34
CA ARG A 148 -7.63 -2.39 4.52
C ARG A 148 -6.48 -1.68 3.81
N VAL A 149 -5.23 -2.03 4.12
CA VAL A 149 -4.03 -1.50 3.44
C VAL A 149 -3.57 -2.50 2.38
N PRO A 150 -3.28 -2.09 1.12
CA PRO A 150 -2.77 -3.02 0.11
C PRO A 150 -1.43 -3.63 0.55
N PRO A 151 -1.07 -4.84 0.09
CA PRO A 151 0.23 -5.43 0.41
C PRO A 151 1.40 -4.55 -0.05
N VAL A 152 2.34 -4.28 0.87
CA VAL A 152 3.54 -3.48 0.63
C VAL A 152 4.77 -4.20 1.15
N VAL A 153 5.88 -4.14 0.42
CA VAL A 153 7.18 -4.73 0.83
C VAL A 153 8.34 -3.79 0.55
N GLY A 154 9.47 -4.03 1.22
CA GLY A 154 10.74 -3.37 0.92
C GLY A 154 11.51 -4.09 -0.19
N ARG A 155 12.18 -3.31 -1.06
CA ARG A 155 13.01 -3.82 -2.15
C ARG A 155 14.19 -2.87 -2.42
N LEU A 156 15.35 -3.45 -2.70
CA LEU A 156 16.44 -2.73 -3.37
C LEU A 156 16.18 -2.72 -4.88
N VAL A 157 16.15 -1.52 -5.45
CA VAL A 157 15.92 -1.24 -6.86
C VAL A 157 17.21 -0.68 -7.47
N ASP A 158 17.65 -1.24 -8.60
CA ASP A 158 18.71 -0.60 -9.37
C ASP A 158 18.13 0.58 -10.15
N VAL A 159 18.45 1.80 -9.71
CA VAL A 159 17.83 3.02 -10.28
C VAL A 159 18.21 3.28 -11.74
N VAL A 160 19.25 2.62 -12.24
CA VAL A 160 19.67 2.75 -13.64
C VAL A 160 18.93 1.71 -14.48
N GLU A 161 19.09 0.43 -14.16
CA GLU A 161 18.55 -0.67 -14.97
C GLU A 161 17.02 -0.75 -14.88
N GLU A 162 16.45 -0.55 -13.70
CA GLU A 162 15.01 -0.75 -13.46
C GLU A 162 14.18 0.54 -13.58
N ILE A 163 14.82 1.72 -13.69
CA ILE A 163 14.11 3.00 -13.78
C ILE A 163 14.63 3.82 -14.97
N LYS A 164 15.90 4.24 -14.94
CA LYS A 164 16.45 5.17 -15.94
C LYS A 164 16.43 4.62 -17.36
N ASP A 165 16.82 3.36 -17.54
CA ASP A 165 17.02 2.77 -18.87
C ASP A 165 15.71 2.23 -19.48
N VAL A 166 14.69 1.98 -18.64
CA VAL A 166 13.37 1.48 -19.07
C VAL A 166 12.30 2.58 -19.17
N THR A 167 12.52 3.76 -18.58
CA THR A 167 11.50 4.81 -18.58
C THR A 167 11.34 5.47 -19.95
N THR A 168 10.10 5.60 -20.40
CA THR A 168 9.74 6.37 -21.60
C THR A 168 9.36 7.82 -21.25
N ASP A 169 9.24 8.15 -19.96
CA ASP A 169 8.91 9.50 -19.51
C ASP A 169 10.13 10.42 -19.56
N ARG A 170 10.13 11.30 -20.58
CA ARG A 170 11.17 12.31 -20.78
C ARG A 170 11.32 13.28 -19.61
N LYS A 171 10.26 13.55 -18.84
CA LYS A 171 10.33 14.44 -17.69
C LYS A 171 11.18 13.82 -16.59
N LEU A 172 10.91 12.55 -16.26
CA LEU A 172 11.69 11.80 -15.30
C LEU A 172 13.14 11.58 -15.79
N ALA A 173 13.30 11.11 -17.02
CA ALA A 173 14.61 10.77 -17.59
C ALA A 173 15.62 11.93 -17.53
N ARG A 174 15.17 13.17 -17.70
CA ARG A 174 16.02 14.37 -17.65
C ARG A 174 16.50 14.76 -16.25
N THR A 175 15.91 14.19 -15.20
CA THR A 175 16.28 14.51 -13.81
C THR A 175 17.41 13.65 -13.26
N PHE A 176 17.85 12.63 -14.01
CA PHE A 176 18.96 11.79 -13.61
C PHE A 176 20.30 12.51 -13.75
N PHE A 177 21.15 12.38 -12.74
CA PHE A 177 22.52 12.90 -12.75
C PHE A 177 23.45 12.04 -11.88
N THR A 178 24.76 12.18 -12.08
CA THR A 178 25.77 11.56 -11.22
C THR A 178 26.21 12.56 -10.16
N SER A 179 26.11 12.15 -8.89
CA SER A 179 26.59 12.95 -7.76
C SER A 179 28.12 13.10 -7.75
N PRO A 180 28.67 14.09 -7.02
CA PRO A 180 30.13 14.24 -6.88
C PRO A 180 30.86 13.02 -6.31
N VAL A 181 30.15 12.15 -5.58
CA VAL A 181 30.68 10.89 -5.01
C VAL A 181 30.42 9.67 -5.91
N GLY A 182 30.02 9.88 -7.17
CA GLY A 182 29.86 8.82 -8.16
C GLY A 182 28.57 8.01 -8.07
N SER A 183 27.66 8.34 -7.15
CA SER A 183 26.35 7.70 -7.05
C SER A 183 25.36 8.27 -8.06
N VAL A 184 24.45 7.44 -8.59
CA VAL A 184 23.39 7.88 -9.51
C VAL A 184 22.19 8.38 -8.72
N CYS A 185 21.73 9.58 -9.04
CA CYS A 185 20.63 10.27 -8.36
C CYS A 185 19.58 10.77 -9.34
N PHE A 186 18.37 10.97 -8.85
CA PHE A 186 17.28 11.64 -9.57
C PHE A 186 16.32 12.30 -8.58
N TYR A 187 15.51 13.27 -9.05
CA TYR A 187 14.55 13.99 -8.21
C TYR A 187 13.14 14.06 -8.82
N GLY A 188 12.94 13.62 -10.07
CA GLY A 188 11.62 13.59 -10.70
C GLY A 188 10.95 14.97 -10.85
N GLN A 189 9.64 14.99 -11.06
CA GLN A 189 8.86 16.22 -11.19
C GLN A 189 7.56 16.14 -10.39
N CYS A 190 7.58 16.71 -9.18
CA CYS A 190 6.44 16.79 -8.27
C CYS A 190 6.40 18.15 -7.55
N SER A 191 5.39 18.38 -6.71
CA SER A 191 5.17 19.70 -6.08
C SER A 191 6.01 19.96 -4.83
N TYR A 192 6.38 18.92 -4.08
CA TYR A 192 7.15 19.03 -2.82
C TYR A 192 8.41 18.18 -2.91
N TYR A 193 9.55 18.72 -2.49
CA TYR A 193 10.83 17.98 -2.40
C TYR A 193 11.32 17.33 -3.72
N CYS A 194 10.89 17.83 -4.89
CA CYS A 194 11.41 17.39 -6.20
C CYS A 194 12.36 18.43 -6.81
N SER A 195 13.54 18.59 -6.21
CA SER A 195 14.63 19.43 -6.73
C SER A 195 15.99 18.75 -6.54
N THR A 196 17.04 19.27 -7.16
CA THR A 196 18.41 18.73 -7.04
C THR A 196 18.88 18.65 -5.58
N GLU A 197 18.45 19.57 -4.71
CA GLU A 197 18.78 19.59 -3.27
C GLU A 197 18.13 18.45 -2.48
N HIS A 198 17.04 17.88 -3.01
CA HIS A 198 16.27 16.81 -2.38
C HIS A 198 16.30 15.52 -3.22
N ALA A 199 17.32 15.39 -4.08
CA ALA A 199 17.45 14.22 -4.94
C ALA A 199 17.66 12.94 -4.12
N VAL A 200 17.01 11.87 -4.56
CA VAL A 200 17.22 10.53 -4.02
C VAL A 200 18.36 9.87 -4.80
N CYS A 201 19.30 9.26 -4.08
CA CYS A 201 20.51 8.67 -4.64
C CYS A 201 20.63 7.19 -4.29
N GLY A 202 21.05 6.38 -5.27
CA GLY A 202 21.48 5.01 -5.01
C GLY A 202 22.82 4.97 -4.26
N ARG A 203 23.18 3.79 -3.73
CA ARG A 203 24.48 3.56 -3.08
C ARG A 203 25.23 2.39 -3.73
N PRO A 204 26.00 2.61 -4.83
CA PRO A 204 25.99 3.78 -5.71
C PRO A 204 24.85 3.73 -6.76
N ARG A 205 24.24 2.56 -7.00
CA ARG A 205 23.12 2.34 -7.92
C ARG A 205 21.86 1.81 -7.23
N LEU A 206 22.03 0.98 -6.20
CA LEU A 206 20.91 0.40 -5.48
C LEU A 206 20.27 1.42 -4.55
N MET A 207 18.96 1.55 -4.64
CA MET A 207 18.15 2.39 -3.78
C MET A 207 17.07 1.55 -3.12
N GLU A 208 16.82 1.83 -1.86
CA GLU A 208 15.76 1.16 -1.13
C GLU A 208 14.42 1.85 -1.38
N ALA A 209 13.38 1.05 -1.62
CA ALA A 209 12.03 1.53 -1.89
C ALA A 209 10.97 0.59 -1.32
N SER A 210 9.78 1.14 -1.08
CA SER A 210 8.57 0.35 -0.82
C SER A 210 7.84 0.09 -2.13
N LEU A 211 7.52 -1.17 -2.41
CA LEU A 211 6.65 -1.55 -3.51
C LEU A 211 5.31 -1.99 -2.96
N GLY A 212 4.26 -1.24 -3.31
CA GLY A 212 2.87 -1.56 -3.00
C GLY A 212 2.17 -2.21 -4.18
N VAL A 213 1.36 -3.23 -3.91
CA VAL A 213 0.52 -3.84 -4.94
C VAL A 213 -0.54 -2.85 -5.39
N MET A 214 -0.62 -2.63 -6.70
CA MET A 214 -1.59 -1.73 -7.28
C MET A 214 -3.01 -2.29 -7.10
N LEU A 215 -3.95 -1.44 -6.68
CA LEU A 215 -5.38 -1.76 -6.68
C LEU A 215 -5.91 -1.87 -8.11
N PRO A 216 -7.05 -2.56 -8.33
CA PRO A 216 -7.65 -2.64 -9.66
C PRO A 216 -7.84 -1.26 -10.30
N ASP A 217 -7.78 -1.21 -11.62
CA ASP A 217 -7.92 0.05 -12.33
C ASP A 217 -9.28 0.71 -12.11
N LEU A 218 -9.32 2.05 -12.16
CA LEU A 218 -10.53 2.82 -11.91
C LEU A 218 -11.63 2.59 -12.94
N SER A 219 -11.28 2.17 -14.17
CA SER A 219 -12.26 1.79 -15.21
C SER A 219 -13.01 0.51 -14.85
N LEU A 220 -12.37 -0.40 -14.12
CA LEU A 220 -12.94 -1.67 -13.67
C LEU A 220 -13.62 -1.53 -12.31
N ALA A 221 -13.01 -0.78 -11.40
CA ALA A 221 -13.46 -0.60 -10.03
C ALA A 221 -13.37 0.89 -9.60
N PRO A 222 -14.39 1.71 -9.92
CA PRO A 222 -14.42 3.11 -9.53
C PRO A 222 -14.34 3.28 -8.01
N ARG A 223 -13.43 4.14 -7.56
CA ARG A 223 -13.24 4.46 -6.13
C ARG A 223 -13.83 5.82 -5.79
N ARG A 224 -14.56 5.88 -4.67
CA ARG A 224 -15.11 7.14 -4.15
C ARG A 224 -14.21 7.72 -3.08
N THR A 225 -13.76 8.95 -3.29
CA THR A 225 -12.99 9.72 -2.30
C THR A 225 -13.92 10.49 -1.37
N TRP A 226 -13.67 10.40 -0.06
CA TRP A 226 -14.44 11.10 0.97
C TRP A 226 -13.56 12.07 1.74
N ARG A 227 -14.09 13.25 2.08
CA ARG A 227 -13.40 14.20 2.94
C ARG A 227 -13.59 13.79 4.40
N SER A 228 -12.49 13.55 5.11
CA SER A 228 -12.52 13.29 6.56
C SER A 228 -13.19 14.45 7.32
N PRO A 229 -14.07 14.18 8.31
CA PRO A 229 -14.68 15.22 9.15
C PRO A 229 -13.64 15.88 10.05
N TRP A 230 -12.65 15.10 10.48
CA TRP A 230 -11.52 15.56 11.32
C TRP A 230 -10.30 16.00 10.49
N ARG A 231 -10.50 16.30 9.19
CA ARG A 231 -9.44 16.88 8.37
C ARG A 231 -8.89 18.15 9.03
N ARG A 232 -7.57 18.24 9.16
CA ARG A 232 -6.85 19.44 9.63
C ARG A 232 -7.07 20.62 8.67
N SER A 233 -6.76 21.83 9.13
CA SER A 233 -6.95 23.06 8.34
C SER A 233 -5.96 23.22 7.18
N TYR A 234 -4.83 22.50 7.19
CA TYR A 234 -3.69 22.69 6.27
C TYR A 234 -3.28 24.17 6.21
N SER A 235 -3.31 24.84 7.36
CA SER A 235 -2.99 26.25 7.51
C SER A 235 -2.15 26.46 8.76
N ARG A 236 -1.18 27.37 8.68
CA ARG A 236 -0.33 27.73 9.82
C ARG A 236 -1.05 28.56 10.87
N SER A 237 -2.14 29.23 10.50
CA SER A 237 -2.87 30.17 11.38
C SER A 237 -4.31 29.77 11.67
N LYS A 238 -4.99 29.07 10.75
CA LYS A 238 -6.39 28.68 10.93
C LYS A 238 -6.50 27.38 11.72
N ARG A 239 -7.40 27.36 12.70
CA ARG A 239 -7.82 26.13 13.39
C ARG A 239 -8.96 25.43 12.64
N ALA A 240 -9.02 24.11 12.75
CA ALA A 240 -10.14 23.33 12.25
C ALA A 240 -11.31 23.37 13.24
N LYS A 241 -12.55 23.14 12.76
CA LYS A 241 -13.75 23.22 13.61
C LYS A 241 -13.71 22.28 14.80
N TRP A 242 -13.22 21.06 14.58
CA TRP A 242 -13.10 20.04 15.63
C TRP A 242 -12.04 20.38 16.69
N GLU A 243 -11.10 21.30 16.41
CA GLU A 243 -10.11 21.77 17.40
C GLU A 243 -10.70 22.80 18.37
N THR A 244 -11.85 23.39 18.03
CA THR A 244 -12.50 24.46 18.81
C THR A 244 -13.82 24.02 19.45
N ASP A 245 -14.43 22.95 18.94
CA ASP A 245 -15.74 22.46 19.38
C ASP A 245 -15.58 21.07 20.01
N PRO A 246 -15.70 20.94 21.35
CA PRO A 246 -15.59 19.64 22.03
C PRO A 246 -16.75 18.69 21.67
N ASP A 247 -17.91 19.21 21.26
CA ASP A 247 -19.10 18.44 20.92
C ASP A 247 -19.22 18.13 19.41
N TYR A 248 -18.16 18.39 18.64
CA TYR A 248 -18.15 18.26 17.17
C TYR A 248 -18.64 16.89 16.69
N CYS A 249 -18.31 15.81 17.41
CA CYS A 249 -18.73 14.44 17.08
C CYS A 249 -20.27 14.29 17.04
N SER A 250 -20.99 15.00 17.90
CA SER A 250 -22.47 14.96 17.97
C SER A 250 -23.12 15.49 16.70
N SER A 251 -22.48 16.45 16.02
CA SER A 251 -22.87 16.95 14.71
C SER A 251 -22.54 15.95 13.60
N VAL A 252 -21.34 15.37 13.63
CA VAL A 252 -20.89 14.40 12.62
C VAL A 252 -21.78 13.17 12.60
N LYS A 253 -22.19 12.64 13.77
CA LYS A 253 -23.13 11.50 13.89
C LYS A 253 -24.46 11.71 13.18
N LYS A 254 -24.88 12.96 12.94
CA LYS A 254 -26.14 13.30 12.24
C LYS A 254 -25.93 13.54 10.74
N THR A 255 -24.68 13.69 10.30
CA THR A 255 -24.32 14.06 8.94
C THR A 255 -24.15 12.83 8.04
N PRO A 256 -24.81 12.75 6.87
CA PRO A 256 -24.51 11.71 5.89
C PRO A 256 -23.06 11.79 5.38
N PRO A 257 -22.35 10.67 5.19
CA PRO A 257 -22.77 9.27 5.35
C PRO A 257 -22.55 8.69 6.76
N TYR A 258 -22.04 9.46 7.71
CA TYR A 258 -21.66 9.00 9.05
C TYR A 258 -22.84 8.66 9.97
N ASN A 259 -24.05 9.04 9.57
CA ASN A 259 -25.30 8.75 10.28
C ASN A 259 -25.93 7.38 9.94
N LYS A 260 -25.29 6.57 9.08
CA LYS A 260 -25.82 5.28 8.63
C LYS A 260 -24.72 4.21 8.53
N GLY A 261 -25.11 2.96 8.80
CA GLY A 261 -24.26 1.78 8.62
C GLY A 261 -23.01 1.80 9.49
N THR A 262 -21.93 1.19 9.00
CA THR A 262 -20.64 1.04 9.71
C THR A 262 -19.73 2.25 9.55
N ARG A 263 -20.09 3.25 8.73
CA ARG A 263 -19.17 4.30 8.26
C ARG A 263 -18.43 5.03 9.37
N LEU A 264 -19.08 5.34 10.49
CA LEU A 264 -18.43 6.01 11.60
C LEU A 264 -17.47 5.07 12.35
N LEU A 265 -17.80 3.79 12.48
CA LEU A 265 -16.90 2.78 13.07
C LEU A 265 -15.71 2.50 12.15
N ASP A 266 -15.93 2.38 10.84
CA ASP A 266 -14.86 2.25 9.85
C ASP A 266 -13.88 3.43 9.93
N PHE A 267 -14.40 4.63 10.21
CA PHE A 267 -13.60 5.82 10.46
C PHE A 267 -12.82 5.74 11.78
N MET A 268 -13.39 5.17 12.85
CA MET A 268 -12.66 5.00 14.12
C MET A 268 -11.49 4.04 13.96
N ASP A 269 -11.67 2.92 13.27
CA ASP A 269 -10.58 1.97 12.97
C ASP A 269 -9.43 2.67 12.22
N MET A 270 -9.77 3.50 11.23
CA MET A 270 -8.79 4.29 10.47
C MET A 270 -8.03 5.25 11.38
N VAL A 271 -8.73 5.97 12.27
CA VAL A 271 -8.08 6.91 13.21
C VAL A 271 -7.21 6.18 14.23
N ILE A 272 -7.58 4.97 14.66
CA ILE A 272 -6.74 4.15 15.55
C ILE A 272 -5.44 3.75 14.83
N LEU A 273 -5.53 3.31 13.57
CA LEU A 273 -4.36 3.00 12.76
C LEU A 273 -3.47 4.24 12.59
N ASP A 274 -4.06 5.36 12.17
CA ASP A 274 -3.37 6.63 11.97
C ASP A 274 -2.67 7.08 13.27
N PHE A 275 -3.33 6.97 14.41
CA PHE A 275 -2.74 7.32 15.71
C PHE A 275 -1.54 6.45 16.08
N LEU A 276 -1.62 5.13 15.86
CA LEU A 276 -0.51 4.21 16.14
C LEU A 276 0.68 4.44 15.22
N MET A 277 0.42 4.89 13.99
CA MET A 277 1.44 5.27 13.02
C MET A 277 1.95 6.70 13.16
N SER A 278 1.25 7.54 13.94
CA SER A 278 1.44 8.99 13.98
C SER A 278 1.23 9.70 12.63
N THR A 279 0.25 9.25 11.84
CA THR A 279 -0.11 9.81 10.51
C THR A 279 -1.39 10.65 10.51
#